data_AF-A0A8C5EUV1-F1
#
_entry.id   AF-A0A8C5EUV1-F1
#
_cell.length_a   1.000
_cell.length_b   1.000
_cell.length_c   1.000
_cell.angle_alpha   90.00
_cell.angle_beta   90.00
_cell.angle_gamma   90.00
#
_symmetry.space_group_name_H-M   'P 1'
#
loop_
_entity.id
_entity.type
_entity.pdbx_description
1 polymer ?
#
loop_
_entity_poly.entity_id
_entity_poly.type
_entity_poly.pdbx_seq_one_letter_code
_entity_poly.pdbx_strand_id
1 'polypeptide(L)'
;MSTSEKRYDRRDTTLKFVNRPDDLDPLPPEDGDPGLRAEMSCGHAVTPESLTGWCRSLLDQGQYKFKCPALMKGTLQKCDTEWSYQEVRRIAVLTVEEMKHFEEVIARLATSEYFEYKTCPGCKTYVEREDLTNLCVQCTVCKTDKNKSYTFCWQCMKPWKGKAPTSKRCANDGCVNHDVKILQDCKMTDLPQVAGVTACPSLRACPTCGQRAEHDRTGCKNIICPRCQVEFCFVCLKLTPECLKTSTYFNLCSAGVAPKQTSIPVWRRR
;
A
#
# COMPACT_ATOMS: atom_id res chain seq x y z
N MET A 1 5.63 -32.05 0.82
CA MET A 1 6.65 -31.62 -0.15
C MET A 1 7.75 -30.97 0.66
N SER A 2 8.97 -31.51 0.64
CA SER A 2 10.10 -30.94 1.39
C SER A 2 10.44 -29.58 0.80
N THR A 3 10.08 -28.50 1.48
CA THR A 3 10.65 -27.18 1.20
C THR A 3 12.15 -27.29 1.47
N SER A 4 12.98 -27.26 0.42
CA SER A 4 14.42 -27.11 0.63
C SER A 4 14.64 -25.80 1.39
N GLU A 5 15.19 -25.88 2.60
CA GLU A 5 15.58 -24.69 3.35
C GLU A 5 16.57 -23.88 2.51
N LYS A 6 16.30 -22.58 2.36
CA LYS A 6 17.21 -21.66 1.68
C LYS A 6 18.43 -21.50 2.56
N ARG A 7 19.61 -21.61 1.95
CA ARG A 7 20.87 -21.50 2.68
C ARG A 7 21.83 -20.65 1.90
N TYR A 8 22.56 -19.80 2.60
CA TYR A 8 23.67 -19.07 2.02
C TYR A 8 24.79 -20.04 1.60
N ASP A 9 25.46 -19.73 0.50
CA ASP A 9 26.76 -20.32 0.20
C ASP A 9 27.80 -19.71 1.14
N ARG A 10 28.42 -20.54 1.99
CA ARG A 10 29.49 -20.12 2.93
C ARG A 10 30.70 -19.49 2.22
N ARG A 11 30.87 -19.76 0.93
CA ARG A 11 31.99 -19.25 0.12
C ARG A 11 31.64 -17.94 -0.59
N ASP A 12 30.40 -17.45 -0.48
CA ASP A 12 30.00 -16.20 -1.11
C ASP A 12 30.65 -15.01 -0.39
N THR A 13 31.74 -14.50 -0.97
CA THR A 13 32.47 -13.33 -0.47
C THR A 13 31.72 -12.00 -0.67
N THR A 14 30.61 -12.00 -1.41
CA THR A 14 29.79 -10.80 -1.60
C THR A 14 28.85 -10.53 -0.43
N LEU A 15 28.68 -11.51 0.46
CA LEU A 15 27.88 -11.43 1.66
C LEU A 15 28.78 -11.25 2.89
N LYS A 16 28.32 -10.42 3.83
CA LYS A 16 28.99 -10.26 5.13
C LYS A 16 28.30 -11.13 6.16
N PHE A 17 28.86 -12.30 6.42
CA PHE A 17 28.33 -13.22 7.43
C PHE A 17 28.64 -12.76 8.84
N VAL A 18 27.66 -12.92 9.74
CA VAL A 18 27.75 -12.46 11.13
C VAL A 18 27.21 -13.49 12.11
N ASN A 19 27.81 -13.56 13.30
CA ASN A 19 27.44 -14.51 14.35
C ASN A 19 26.56 -13.86 15.43
N ARG A 20 25.52 -13.14 15.01
CA ARG A 20 24.52 -12.52 15.90
C ARG A 20 23.12 -13.02 15.52
N PRO A 21 22.13 -12.93 16.42
CA PRO A 21 20.77 -13.39 16.14
C PRO A 21 20.17 -12.75 14.89
N ASP A 22 19.18 -13.41 14.30
CA ASP A 22 18.36 -12.82 13.26
C ASP A 22 17.54 -11.67 13.86
N ASP A 23 17.80 -10.45 13.40
CA ASP A 23 17.15 -9.23 13.88
C ASP A 23 15.68 -9.13 13.42
N LEU A 24 15.22 -10.04 12.55
CA LEU A 24 13.83 -10.16 12.11
C LEU A 24 13.06 -11.28 12.83
N ASP A 25 13.75 -12.15 13.57
CA ASP A 25 13.11 -13.24 14.30
C ASP A 25 12.69 -12.77 15.71
N PRO A 26 11.38 -12.65 16.00
CA PRO A 26 10.91 -12.27 17.33
C PRO A 26 11.08 -13.38 18.37
N LEU A 27 11.35 -14.62 17.95
CA LEU A 27 11.46 -15.80 18.82
C LEU A 27 12.75 -16.57 18.50
N PRO A 28 13.93 -15.98 18.76
CA PRO A 28 15.19 -16.67 18.51
C PRO A 28 15.26 -17.95 19.35
N PRO A 29 15.74 -19.07 18.80
CA PRO A 29 15.91 -20.32 19.54
C PRO A 29 16.81 -20.13 20.77
N GLU A 30 16.42 -20.70 21.91
CA GLU A 30 17.20 -20.62 23.16
C GLU A 30 18.60 -21.24 23.02
N ASP A 31 18.73 -22.27 22.18
CA ASP A 31 20.00 -22.95 21.87
C ASP A 31 20.85 -22.23 20.81
N GLY A 32 20.39 -21.05 20.35
CA GLY A 32 20.97 -20.33 19.23
C GLY A 32 20.54 -20.93 17.88
N ASP A 33 20.16 -20.08 16.94
CA ASP A 33 19.79 -20.54 15.60
C ASP A 33 21.07 -21.05 14.87
N PRO A 34 21.10 -22.26 14.31
CA PRO A 34 22.26 -22.80 13.59
C PRO A 34 22.43 -22.25 12.15
N GLY A 35 21.47 -21.45 11.64
CA GLY A 35 21.54 -20.84 10.31
C GLY A 35 22.69 -19.85 10.10
N LEU A 36 23.16 -19.68 8.86
CA LEU A 36 24.04 -18.55 8.53
C LEU A 36 23.20 -17.28 8.43
N ARG A 37 23.70 -16.16 8.96
CA ARG A 37 23.09 -14.83 8.77
C ARG A 37 24.00 -13.93 7.97
N ALA A 38 23.40 -13.16 7.08
CA ALA A 38 24.07 -12.07 6.38
C ALA A 38 23.66 -10.73 6.99
N GLU A 39 24.60 -9.79 7.01
CA GLU A 39 24.34 -8.40 7.40
C GLU A 39 23.77 -7.63 6.21
N MET A 40 22.61 -7.01 6.41
CA MET A 40 22.01 -6.02 5.53
C MET A 40 22.79 -4.70 5.58
N SER A 41 22.59 -3.83 4.59
CA SER A 41 23.19 -2.50 4.47
C SER A 41 22.91 -1.57 5.66
N CYS A 42 21.81 -1.80 6.37
CA CYS A 42 21.45 -1.10 7.61
C CYS A 42 22.19 -1.61 8.86
N GLY A 43 22.97 -2.70 8.74
CA GLY A 43 23.72 -3.30 9.83
C GLY A 43 22.96 -4.37 10.62
N HIS A 44 21.72 -4.72 10.23
CA HIS A 44 20.94 -5.80 10.85
C HIS A 44 21.21 -7.14 10.17
N ALA A 45 21.27 -8.21 10.97
CA ALA A 45 21.51 -9.57 10.53
C ALA A 45 20.19 -10.28 10.22
N VAL A 46 20.16 -11.05 9.13
CA VAL A 46 18.94 -11.75 8.70
C VAL A 46 19.28 -13.14 8.16
N THR A 47 18.30 -14.04 8.20
CA THR A 47 18.29 -15.29 7.43
C THR A 47 17.57 -15.10 6.09
N PRO A 48 17.80 -15.98 5.09
CA PRO A 48 17.08 -15.92 3.83
C PRO A 48 15.55 -16.04 4.03
N GLU A 49 15.13 -16.93 4.92
CA GLU A 49 13.73 -17.22 5.24
C GLU A 49 13.03 -16.03 5.87
N SER A 50 13.61 -15.44 6.94
CA SER A 50 12.98 -14.33 7.64
C SER A 50 12.86 -13.10 6.74
N LEU A 51 13.90 -12.81 5.96
CA LEU A 51 13.89 -11.70 5.01
C LEU A 51 12.84 -11.93 3.90
N THR A 52 12.77 -13.14 3.35
CA THR A 52 11.75 -13.50 2.34
C THR A 52 10.35 -13.31 2.91
N GLY A 53 10.10 -13.86 4.11
CA GLY A 53 8.79 -13.80 4.78
C GLY A 53 8.36 -12.38 5.07
N TRP A 54 9.26 -11.57 5.62
CA TRP A 54 9.01 -10.16 5.89
C TRP A 54 8.65 -9.40 4.61
N CYS A 55 9.50 -9.50 3.57
CA CYS A 55 9.29 -8.77 2.31
C CYS A 55 8.01 -9.24 1.59
N ARG A 56 7.67 -10.54 1.64
CA ARG A 56 6.40 -11.04 1.11
C ARG A 56 5.21 -10.44 1.86
N SER A 57 5.28 -10.38 3.19
CA SER A 57 4.22 -9.76 4.00
C SER A 57 4.02 -8.28 3.67
N LEU A 58 5.10 -7.55 3.34
CA LEU A 58 5.02 -6.16 2.89
C LEU A 58 4.28 -6.07 1.56
N LEU A 59 4.60 -6.93 0.59
CA LEU A 59 3.92 -6.96 -0.71
C LEU A 59 2.43 -7.30 -0.57
N ASP A 60 2.08 -8.21 0.33
CA ASP A 60 0.68 -8.57 0.64
C ASP A 60 -0.09 -7.38 1.27
N GLN A 61 0.61 -6.54 2.03
CA GLN A 61 0.09 -5.27 2.57
C GLN A 61 0.10 -4.12 1.55
N GLY A 62 0.47 -4.38 0.30
CA GLY A 62 0.57 -3.38 -0.76
C GLY A 62 1.78 -2.45 -0.63
N GLN A 63 2.80 -2.83 0.14
CA GLN A 63 4.09 -2.14 0.24
C GLN A 63 5.13 -2.80 -0.65
N TYR A 64 5.73 -2.02 -1.56
CA TYR A 64 6.85 -2.50 -2.39
C TYR A 64 8.19 -1.87 -2.02
N LYS A 65 8.20 -0.90 -1.09
CA LYS A 65 9.42 -0.35 -0.50
C LYS A 65 9.78 -1.17 0.73
N PHE A 66 10.84 -1.96 0.62
CA PHE A 66 11.27 -2.85 1.69
C PHE A 66 12.03 -2.04 2.74
N LYS A 67 11.55 -2.04 3.98
CA LYS A 67 12.20 -1.35 5.09
C LYS A 67 12.54 -2.32 6.20
N CYS A 68 13.63 -2.03 6.91
CA CYS A 68 14.06 -2.78 8.07
C CYS A 68 13.07 -2.61 9.25
N PRO A 69 12.43 -3.69 9.74
CA PRO A 69 11.52 -3.62 10.89
C PRO A 69 12.24 -3.70 12.23
N ALA A 70 13.54 -4.04 12.24
CA ALA A 70 14.31 -4.24 13.45
C ALA A 70 14.47 -2.93 14.23
N LEU A 71 14.65 -3.05 15.55
CA LEU A 71 14.89 -1.89 16.40
C LEU A 71 16.33 -1.41 16.29
N MET A 72 16.55 -0.10 16.43
CA MET A 72 17.90 0.43 16.62
C MET A 72 18.41 0.00 18.00
N LYS A 73 19.67 -0.41 18.08
CA LYS A 73 20.28 -0.95 19.30
C LYS A 73 20.07 -0.04 20.51
N GLY A 74 19.49 -0.61 21.57
CA GLY A 74 19.24 0.09 22.83
C GLY A 74 18.07 1.09 22.79
N THR A 75 17.25 1.08 21.74
CA THR A 75 16.08 1.97 21.60
C THR A 75 14.82 1.17 21.29
N LEU A 76 13.66 1.81 21.48
CA LEU A 76 12.36 1.31 21.01
C LEU A 76 12.01 1.85 19.60
N GLN A 77 12.97 2.47 18.91
CA GLN A 77 12.74 3.03 17.58
C GLN A 77 13.11 2.01 16.50
N LYS A 78 12.26 1.90 15.48
CA LYS A 78 12.54 1.06 14.31
C LYS A 78 13.67 1.66 13.48
N CYS A 79 14.44 0.80 12.84
CA CYS A 79 15.50 1.18 11.93
C CYS A 79 14.95 1.94 10.71
N ASP A 80 13.87 1.42 10.10
CA ASP A 80 13.15 1.99 8.95
C ASP A 80 14.03 2.31 7.72
N THR A 81 15.27 1.84 7.69
CA THR A 81 16.16 1.98 6.54
C THR A 81 15.59 1.19 5.36
N GLU A 82 15.50 1.85 4.21
CA GLU A 82 15.01 1.25 2.97
C GLU A 82 16.09 0.39 2.30
N TRP A 83 15.74 -0.85 1.98
CA TRP A 83 16.59 -1.79 1.26
C TRP A 83 16.24 -1.79 -0.23
N SER A 84 17.27 -1.85 -1.08
CA SER A 84 17.05 -2.01 -2.51
C SER A 84 16.51 -3.41 -2.81
N TYR A 85 15.66 -3.55 -3.84
CA TYR A 85 15.20 -4.89 -4.26
C TYR A 85 16.37 -5.79 -4.70
N GLN A 86 17.45 -5.22 -5.24
CA GLN A 86 18.65 -5.98 -5.59
C GLN A 86 19.30 -6.62 -4.36
N GLU A 87 19.40 -5.86 -3.28
CA GLU A 87 19.90 -6.36 -2.00
C GLU A 87 18.98 -7.44 -1.42
N VAL A 88 17.66 -7.18 -1.39
CA VAL A 88 16.66 -8.16 -0.91
C VAL A 88 16.74 -9.44 -1.71
N ARG A 89 16.73 -9.37 -3.04
CA ARG A 89 16.79 -10.54 -3.93
C ARG A 89 18.03 -11.41 -3.64
N ARG A 90 19.18 -10.77 -3.42
CA ARG A 90 20.45 -11.46 -3.15
C ARG A 90 20.46 -12.09 -1.77
N ILE A 91 20.13 -11.32 -0.72
CA ILE A 91 20.24 -11.77 0.68
C ILE A 91 19.09 -12.71 1.08
N ALA A 92 17.92 -12.59 0.46
CA ALA A 92 16.80 -13.50 0.69
C ALA A 92 16.93 -14.82 -0.08
N VAL A 93 17.94 -14.94 -0.95
CA VAL A 93 18.17 -16.09 -1.84
C VAL A 93 16.86 -16.48 -2.55
N LEU A 94 16.20 -15.49 -3.16
CA LEU A 94 14.90 -15.70 -3.79
C LEU A 94 15.01 -16.72 -4.93
N THR A 95 14.07 -17.66 -4.99
CA THR A 95 13.96 -18.57 -6.14
C THR A 95 13.47 -17.82 -7.37
N VAL A 96 13.58 -18.43 -8.54
CA VAL A 96 13.10 -17.84 -9.80
C VAL A 96 11.60 -17.53 -9.73
N GLU A 97 10.81 -18.41 -9.12
CA GLU A 97 9.37 -18.23 -8.93
C GLU A 97 9.07 -17.07 -7.99
N GLU A 98 9.82 -16.94 -6.89
CA GLU A 98 9.65 -15.85 -5.94
C GLU A 98 10.07 -14.51 -6.53
N MET A 99 11.18 -14.46 -7.27
CA MET A 99 11.60 -13.26 -7.99
C MET A 99 10.53 -12.80 -8.97
N LYS A 100 9.97 -13.73 -9.77
CA LYS A 100 8.89 -13.43 -10.70
C LYS A 100 7.68 -12.85 -9.96
N HIS A 101 7.27 -13.50 -8.88
CA HIS A 101 6.17 -13.01 -8.06
C HIS A 101 6.45 -11.61 -7.48
N PHE A 102 7.63 -11.39 -6.89
CA PHE A 102 8.03 -10.11 -6.33
C PHE A 102 8.03 -9.02 -7.40
N GLU A 103 8.67 -9.25 -8.55
CA GLU A 103 8.77 -8.29 -9.64
C GLU A 103 7.41 -7.92 -10.22
N GLU A 104 6.52 -8.90 -10.44
CA GLU A 104 5.15 -8.66 -10.91
C GLU A 104 4.34 -7.82 -9.91
N VAL A 105 4.45 -8.13 -8.61
CA VAL A 105 3.72 -7.41 -7.57
C VAL A 105 4.31 -6.00 -7.37
N ILE A 106 5.63 -5.86 -7.31
CA ILE A 106 6.33 -4.56 -7.22
C ILE A 106 5.91 -3.67 -8.41
N ALA A 107 5.97 -4.19 -9.64
CA ALA A 107 5.58 -3.44 -10.83
C ALA A 107 4.13 -2.97 -10.74
N ARG A 108 3.21 -3.84 -10.33
CA ARG A 108 1.79 -3.49 -10.15
C ARG A 108 1.59 -2.42 -9.07
N LEU A 109 2.24 -2.58 -7.91
CA LEU A 109 2.10 -1.65 -6.78
C LEU A 109 2.74 -0.29 -7.08
N ALA A 110 3.95 -0.26 -7.64
CA ALA A 110 4.60 0.97 -8.08
C ALA A 110 3.75 1.69 -9.14
N THR A 111 3.19 0.95 -10.10
CA THR A 111 2.26 1.53 -11.08
C THR A 111 1.04 2.14 -10.38
N SER A 112 0.47 1.48 -9.37
CA SER A 112 -0.68 2.02 -8.62
C SER A 112 -0.36 3.21 -7.71
N GLU A 113 0.89 3.37 -7.27
CA GLU A 113 1.34 4.57 -6.55
C GLU A 113 1.45 5.76 -7.50
N TYR A 114 2.09 5.57 -8.65
CA TYR A 114 2.43 6.66 -9.56
C TYR A 114 1.39 6.94 -10.64
N PHE A 115 0.51 6.00 -10.97
CA PHE A 115 -0.37 6.13 -12.12
C PHE A 115 -1.81 5.70 -11.78
N GLU A 116 -2.75 6.64 -11.90
CA GLU A 116 -4.14 6.25 -12.07
C GLU A 116 -4.26 5.76 -13.52
N TYR A 117 -4.35 4.45 -13.73
CA TYR A 117 -4.61 3.88 -15.04
C TYR A 117 -6.01 3.27 -15.10
N LYS A 118 -6.65 3.39 -16.26
CA LYS A 118 -7.92 2.73 -16.56
C LYS A 118 -7.91 2.19 -17.97
N THR A 119 -8.71 1.17 -18.19
CA THR A 119 -8.91 0.59 -19.52
C THR A 119 -9.72 1.55 -20.39
N CYS A 120 -9.17 1.96 -21.52
CA CYS A 120 -9.86 2.79 -22.50
C CYS A 120 -11.14 2.08 -22.98
N PRO A 121 -12.33 2.73 -22.90
CA PRO A 121 -13.58 2.12 -23.36
C PRO A 121 -13.57 1.76 -24.85
N GLY A 122 -12.84 2.52 -25.68
CA GLY A 122 -12.82 2.38 -27.14
C GLY A 122 -11.82 1.35 -27.70
N CYS A 123 -10.62 1.22 -27.12
CA CYS A 123 -9.59 0.29 -27.62
C CYS A 123 -9.16 -0.78 -26.62
N LYS A 124 -9.65 -0.73 -25.37
CA LYS A 124 -9.33 -1.67 -24.29
C LYS A 124 -7.86 -1.71 -23.84
N THR A 125 -7.03 -0.79 -24.31
CA THR A 125 -5.68 -0.61 -23.77
C THR A 125 -5.70 0.21 -22.49
N TYR A 126 -4.68 0.05 -21.65
CA TYR A 126 -4.51 0.88 -20.46
C TYR A 126 -4.11 2.30 -20.84
N VAL A 127 -4.74 3.27 -20.18
CA VAL A 127 -4.48 4.70 -20.34
C VAL A 127 -4.21 5.27 -18.96
N GLU A 128 -3.10 5.97 -18.83
CA GLU A 128 -2.74 6.75 -17.65
C GLU A 128 -3.46 8.10 -17.67
N ARG A 129 -3.84 8.58 -16.49
CA ARG A 129 -4.30 9.95 -16.29
C ARG A 129 -3.16 10.85 -15.82
N GLU A 130 -2.64 11.65 -16.74
CA GLU A 130 -1.56 12.63 -16.47
C GLU A 130 -2.03 13.76 -15.53
N ASP A 131 -3.21 14.35 -15.78
CA ASP A 131 -3.77 15.43 -14.97
C ASP A 131 -4.91 14.95 -14.07
N LEU A 132 -4.60 14.80 -12.77
CA LEU A 132 -5.56 14.40 -11.73
C LEU A 132 -6.69 15.41 -11.52
N THR A 133 -6.55 16.65 -12.01
CA THR A 133 -7.56 17.71 -11.94
C THR A 133 -8.46 17.75 -13.17
N ASN A 134 -8.18 16.98 -14.21
CA ASN A 134 -9.00 16.92 -15.41
C ASN A 134 -9.63 15.54 -15.59
N LEU A 135 -10.97 15.47 -15.60
CA LEU A 135 -11.71 14.23 -15.84
C LEU A 135 -11.77 13.85 -17.32
N CYS A 136 -11.42 14.74 -18.24
CA CYS A 136 -11.35 14.46 -19.67
C CYS A 136 -9.99 13.86 -19.99
N VAL A 137 -9.96 12.56 -20.27
CA VAL A 137 -8.72 11.84 -20.59
C VAL A 137 -8.72 11.45 -22.06
N GLN A 138 -7.60 11.71 -22.73
CA GLN A 138 -7.38 11.32 -24.12
C GLN A 138 -6.61 10.00 -24.17
N CYS A 139 -7.10 9.03 -24.94
CA CYS A 139 -6.38 7.80 -25.19
C CYS A 139 -5.25 8.03 -26.22
N THR A 140 -4.01 7.90 -25.79
CA THR A 140 -2.80 8.00 -26.63
C THR A 140 -2.72 6.91 -27.70
N VAL A 141 -3.18 5.69 -27.38
CA VAL A 141 -3.23 4.56 -28.32
C VAL A 141 -4.26 4.79 -29.43
N CYS A 142 -5.48 5.23 -29.10
CA CYS A 142 -6.49 5.56 -30.12
C CYS A 142 -6.01 6.68 -31.06
N LYS A 143 -5.32 7.68 -30.49
CA LYS A 143 -4.74 8.79 -31.26
C LYS A 143 -3.71 8.28 -32.28
N THR A 144 -2.84 7.37 -31.85
CA THR A 144 -1.71 6.88 -32.66
C THR A 144 -2.14 5.81 -33.66
N ASP A 145 -2.81 4.75 -33.20
CA ASP A 145 -3.04 3.54 -34.01
C ASP A 145 -4.27 3.66 -34.92
N LYS A 146 -5.27 4.45 -34.51
CA LYS A 146 -6.55 4.58 -35.23
C LYS A 146 -6.73 5.93 -35.89
N ASN A 147 -5.74 6.82 -35.76
CA ASN A 147 -5.80 8.23 -36.14
C ASN A 147 -7.11 8.93 -35.70
N LYS A 148 -7.64 8.53 -34.55
CA LYS A 148 -8.91 9.01 -33.99
C LYS A 148 -8.67 9.50 -32.57
N SER A 149 -8.86 10.79 -32.34
CA SER A 149 -8.88 11.35 -30.99
C SER A 149 -10.06 10.78 -30.21
N TYR A 150 -9.80 9.87 -29.27
CA TYR A 150 -10.81 9.32 -28.38
C TYR A 150 -10.62 9.88 -26.97
N THR A 151 -11.57 10.72 -26.54
CA THR A 151 -11.62 11.29 -25.20
C THR A 151 -12.78 10.72 -24.40
N PHE A 152 -12.55 10.39 -23.14
CA PHE A 152 -13.56 9.81 -22.25
C PHE A 152 -13.49 10.43 -20.85
N CYS A 153 -14.58 10.28 -20.10
CA CYS A 153 -14.65 10.72 -18.71
C CYS A 153 -14.01 9.68 -17.79
N TRP A 154 -13.06 10.11 -16.96
CA TRP A 154 -12.37 9.25 -15.98
C TRP A 154 -13.30 8.65 -14.90
N GLN A 155 -14.45 9.27 -14.64
CA GLN A 155 -15.41 8.78 -13.65
C GLN A 155 -16.33 7.71 -14.24
N CYS A 156 -17.12 8.07 -15.25
CA CYS A 156 -18.17 7.20 -15.78
C CYS A 156 -17.73 6.33 -16.96
N MET A 157 -16.49 6.48 -17.45
CA MET A 157 -15.93 5.71 -18.56
C MET A 157 -16.73 5.80 -19.88
N LYS A 158 -17.58 6.84 -20.03
CA LYS A 158 -18.30 7.15 -21.27
C LYS A 158 -17.52 8.17 -22.11
N PRO A 159 -17.79 8.29 -23.42
CA PRO A 159 -17.25 9.37 -24.26
C PRO A 159 -17.43 10.75 -23.60
N TRP A 160 -16.42 11.60 -23.73
CA TRP A 160 -16.43 12.90 -23.06
C TRP A 160 -17.56 13.80 -23.60
N LYS A 161 -18.28 14.46 -22.67
CA LYS A 161 -19.31 15.45 -22.98
C LYS A 161 -19.15 16.63 -22.04
N GLY A 162 -19.13 17.85 -22.56
CA GLY A 162 -19.01 19.10 -21.78
C GLY A 162 -17.66 19.81 -21.91
N LYS A 163 -17.48 20.90 -21.16
CA LYS A 163 -16.25 21.71 -21.18
C LYS A 163 -15.13 21.02 -20.40
N ALA A 164 -13.92 21.02 -20.95
CA ALA A 164 -12.68 20.57 -20.32
C ALA A 164 -11.67 21.74 -20.26
N PRO A 165 -10.73 21.75 -19.31
CA PRO A 165 -10.54 20.79 -18.22
C PRO A 165 -11.56 20.98 -17.07
N THR A 166 -11.92 19.90 -16.36
CA THR A 166 -12.75 19.98 -15.15
C THR A 166 -12.54 18.78 -14.23
N SER A 167 -12.46 19.03 -12.92
CA SER A 167 -12.32 18.00 -11.88
C SER A 167 -13.65 17.51 -11.31
N LYS A 168 -14.75 18.22 -11.59
CA LYS A 168 -16.03 18.02 -10.88
C LYS A 168 -16.87 16.89 -11.49
N ARG A 169 -17.33 17.08 -12.74
CA ARG A 169 -18.15 16.11 -13.48
C ARG A 169 -18.13 16.40 -14.98
N CYS A 170 -18.41 15.38 -15.80
CA CYS A 170 -18.77 15.59 -17.21
C CYS A 170 -20.28 15.87 -17.36
N ALA A 171 -20.72 16.17 -18.59
CA ALA A 171 -22.13 16.44 -18.93
C ALA A 171 -22.90 15.18 -19.37
N ASN A 172 -22.37 13.97 -19.09
CA ASN A 172 -23.11 12.73 -19.31
C ASN A 172 -24.15 12.52 -18.21
N ASP A 173 -25.35 12.10 -18.60
CA ASP A 173 -26.42 11.78 -17.66
C ASP A 173 -26.02 10.61 -16.75
N GLY A 174 -26.24 10.81 -15.45
CA GLY A 174 -25.84 9.85 -14.41
C GLY A 174 -24.34 9.69 -14.23
N CYS A 175 -23.51 10.68 -14.58
CA CYS A 175 -22.08 10.65 -14.26
C CYS A 175 -21.87 10.66 -12.74
N VAL A 176 -21.39 9.54 -12.19
CA VAL A 176 -21.04 9.41 -10.77
C VAL A 176 -19.58 8.99 -10.65
N ASN A 177 -18.93 9.43 -9.56
CA ASN A 177 -17.66 8.82 -9.16
C ASN A 177 -17.98 7.47 -8.49
N HIS A 178 -17.64 6.37 -9.16
CA HIS A 178 -17.91 5.03 -8.66
C HIS A 178 -17.25 4.76 -7.29
N ASP A 179 -16.07 5.32 -7.03
CA ASP A 179 -15.40 5.13 -5.74
C ASP A 179 -16.17 5.83 -4.60
N VAL A 180 -16.69 7.04 -4.86
CA VAL A 180 -17.57 7.74 -3.90
C VAL A 180 -18.84 6.94 -3.65
N LYS A 181 -19.45 6.39 -4.71
CA LYS A 181 -20.65 5.57 -4.57
C LYS A 181 -20.40 4.32 -3.70
N ILE A 182 -19.27 3.64 -3.89
CA ILE A 182 -18.88 2.50 -3.05
C ILE A 182 -18.75 2.91 -1.58
N LEU A 183 -18.17 4.08 -1.29
CA LEU A 183 -18.04 4.60 0.08
C LEU A 183 -19.40 4.95 0.69
N GLN A 184 -20.33 5.49 -0.11
CA GLN A 184 -21.70 5.81 0.33
C GLN A 184 -22.57 4.56 0.55
N ASP A 185 -22.36 3.52 -0.25
CA ASP A 185 -23.18 2.29 -0.21
C ASP A 185 -22.58 1.22 0.72
N CYS A 186 -21.34 1.40 1.21
CA CYS A 186 -20.67 0.42 2.06
C CYS A 186 -21.48 0.05 3.32
N LYS A 187 -21.35 -1.19 3.77
CA LYS A 187 -21.97 -1.65 5.01
C LYS A 187 -21.33 -0.99 6.24
N MET A 188 -22.00 -1.05 7.37
CA MET A 188 -21.40 -0.73 8.66
C MET A 188 -20.67 -1.95 9.22
N THR A 189 -19.66 -1.73 10.04
CA THR A 189 -18.86 -2.73 10.76
C THR A 189 -18.53 -2.20 12.16
N ASP A 190 -18.29 -3.10 13.09
CA ASP A 190 -17.76 -2.86 14.42
C ASP A 190 -16.23 -3.02 14.45
N LEU A 191 -15.60 -2.40 15.45
CA LEU A 191 -14.19 -2.61 15.80
C LEU A 191 -14.14 -3.14 17.25
N PRO A 192 -14.16 -4.48 17.47
CA PRO A 192 -14.36 -5.06 18.80
C PRO A 192 -13.36 -4.63 19.87
N GLN A 193 -12.11 -4.38 19.48
CA GLN A 193 -11.04 -3.97 20.39
C GLN A 193 -11.03 -2.47 20.69
N VAL A 194 -11.90 -1.69 20.03
CA VAL A 194 -12.01 -0.24 20.23
C VAL A 194 -13.31 0.05 20.96
N ALA A 195 -13.20 0.42 22.24
CA ALA A 195 -14.34 0.62 23.12
C ALA A 195 -15.32 1.66 22.53
N GLY A 196 -16.58 1.25 22.40
CA GLY A 196 -17.68 2.12 21.94
C GLY A 196 -17.86 2.21 20.41
N VAL A 197 -17.10 1.46 19.61
CA VAL A 197 -17.24 1.47 18.14
C VAL A 197 -18.03 0.24 17.65
N THR A 198 -19.36 0.36 17.64
CA THR A 198 -20.28 -0.70 17.19
C THR A 198 -20.79 -0.52 15.76
N ALA A 199 -20.69 0.69 15.20
CA ALA A 199 -21.13 0.99 13.84
C ALA A 199 -20.24 2.05 13.18
N CYS A 200 -19.31 1.60 12.35
CA CYS A 200 -18.42 2.39 11.50
C CYS A 200 -18.55 1.96 10.04
N PRO A 201 -18.51 2.87 9.05
CA PRO A 201 -18.38 2.50 7.64
C PRO A 201 -17.24 1.49 7.42
N SER A 202 -17.54 0.37 6.75
CA SER A 202 -16.59 -0.72 6.46
C SER A 202 -15.52 -0.35 5.43
N LEU A 203 -15.79 0.67 4.61
CA LEU A 203 -14.85 1.21 3.65
C LEU A 203 -14.65 2.69 3.89
N ARG A 204 -13.40 3.12 3.86
CA ARG A 204 -12.99 4.52 3.97
C ARG A 204 -12.07 4.89 2.81
N ALA A 205 -12.02 6.16 2.44
CA ALA A 205 -10.95 6.71 1.63
C ALA A 205 -9.95 7.44 2.55
N CYS A 206 -8.66 7.21 2.32
CA CYS A 206 -7.58 7.90 3.03
C CYS A 206 -7.79 9.43 2.96
N PRO A 207 -7.73 10.16 4.08
CA PRO A 207 -7.93 11.61 4.11
C PRO A 207 -6.84 12.40 3.37
N THR A 208 -5.67 11.77 3.14
CA THR A 208 -4.53 12.42 2.48
C THR A 208 -4.57 12.21 0.96
N CYS A 209 -4.73 10.97 0.52
CA CYS A 209 -4.55 10.60 -0.88
C CYS A 209 -5.83 10.05 -1.53
N GLY A 210 -6.84 9.70 -0.75
CA GLY A 210 -8.10 9.19 -1.28
C GLY A 210 -8.11 7.70 -1.65
N GLN A 211 -6.99 6.99 -1.41
CA GLN A 211 -6.94 5.54 -1.59
C GLN A 211 -7.99 4.85 -0.71
N ARG A 212 -8.77 3.94 -1.28
CA ARG A 212 -9.73 3.13 -0.52
C ARG A 212 -8.98 2.23 0.46
N ALA A 213 -9.49 2.18 1.68
CA ALA A 213 -8.96 1.42 2.80
C ALA A 213 -10.09 0.66 3.49
N GLU A 214 -9.75 -0.51 4.02
CA GLU A 214 -10.60 -1.39 4.80
C GLU A 214 -9.85 -1.76 6.07
N HIS A 215 -10.58 -2.00 7.15
CA HIS A 215 -10.02 -2.44 8.42
C HIS A 215 -10.34 -3.91 8.63
N ASP A 216 -9.34 -4.70 8.99
CA ASP A 216 -9.47 -6.14 9.28
C ASP A 216 -10.21 -6.47 10.59
N ARG A 217 -10.72 -5.43 11.29
CA ARG A 217 -11.38 -5.48 12.61
C ARG A 217 -10.49 -5.96 13.77
N THR A 218 -9.18 -6.08 13.57
CA THR A 218 -8.22 -6.46 14.62
C THR A 218 -7.31 -5.28 14.98
N GLY A 219 -6.90 -5.19 16.24
CA GLY A 219 -6.05 -4.11 16.70
C GLY A 219 -6.79 -2.79 16.95
N CYS A 220 -6.04 -1.71 16.86
CA CYS A 220 -6.51 -0.37 17.19
C CYS A 220 -7.23 0.31 16.02
N LYS A 221 -7.87 1.46 16.28
CA LYS A 221 -8.62 2.22 15.27
C LYS A 221 -7.78 2.94 14.20
N ASN A 222 -6.46 2.83 14.23
CA ASN A 222 -5.54 3.53 13.34
C ASN A 222 -5.00 2.56 12.29
N ILE A 223 -4.95 3.01 11.03
CA ILE A 223 -4.43 2.22 9.92
C ILE A 223 -3.44 3.05 9.11
N ILE A 224 -2.49 2.37 8.48
CA ILE A 224 -1.51 2.98 7.58
C ILE A 224 -2.06 2.88 6.15
N CYS A 225 -2.17 4.03 5.45
CA CYS A 225 -2.58 4.00 4.06
C CYS A 225 -1.52 3.32 3.19
N PRO A 226 -1.84 2.24 2.45
CA PRO A 226 -0.83 1.51 1.71
C PRO A 226 -0.21 2.33 0.56
N ARG A 227 -0.93 3.34 0.05
CA ARG A 227 -0.46 4.19 -1.04
C ARG A 227 0.45 5.33 -0.58
N CYS A 228 0.09 6.04 0.49
CA CYS A 228 0.82 7.25 0.91
C CYS A 228 1.58 7.12 2.23
N GLN A 229 1.53 5.95 2.88
CA GLN A 229 2.18 5.66 4.17
C GLN A 229 1.77 6.56 5.33
N VAL A 230 0.78 7.43 5.14
CA VAL A 230 0.24 8.25 6.21
C VAL A 230 -0.73 7.41 7.04
N GLU A 231 -0.45 7.36 8.33
CA GLU A 231 -1.33 6.74 9.32
C GLU A 231 -2.47 7.68 9.70
N PHE A 232 -3.69 7.15 9.73
CA PHE A 232 -4.88 7.90 10.11
C PHE A 232 -5.87 7.02 10.86
N CYS A 233 -6.76 7.66 11.61
CA CYS A 233 -7.81 6.96 12.33
C CYS A 233 -8.94 6.56 11.37
N PHE A 234 -9.22 5.27 11.26
CA PHE A 234 -10.31 4.72 10.43
C PHE A 234 -11.70 5.16 10.91
N VAL A 235 -11.83 5.44 12.20
CA VAL A 235 -13.09 5.85 12.84
C VAL A 235 -13.45 7.31 12.54
N CYS A 236 -12.51 8.24 12.77
CA CYS A 236 -12.79 9.69 12.66
C CYS A 236 -12.16 10.36 11.43
N LEU A 237 -11.36 9.65 10.63
CA LEU A 237 -10.65 10.14 9.43
C LEU A 237 -9.63 11.26 9.67
N LYS A 238 -9.28 11.55 10.92
CA LYS A 238 -8.16 12.45 11.27
C LYS A 238 -6.83 11.71 11.18
N LEU A 239 -5.76 12.45 10.92
CA LEU A 239 -4.40 11.93 11.02
C LEU A 239 -4.13 11.44 12.45
N THR A 240 -3.32 10.39 12.62
CA THR A 240 -3.06 9.81 13.96
C THR A 240 -2.63 10.87 14.98
N PRO A 241 -1.67 11.78 14.69
CA PRO A 241 -1.26 12.78 15.66
C PRO A 241 -2.36 13.76 16.08
N GLU A 242 -3.38 13.97 15.24
CA GLU A 242 -4.53 14.83 15.57
C GLU A 242 -5.61 14.07 16.34
N CYS A 243 -5.86 12.81 15.97
CA CYS A 243 -6.81 11.95 16.66
C CYS A 243 -6.39 11.70 18.11
N LEU A 244 -5.10 11.46 18.34
CA LEU A 244 -4.55 11.11 19.64
C LEU A 244 -4.43 12.31 20.61
N LYS A 245 -4.66 13.54 20.15
CA LYS A 245 -4.72 14.71 21.06
C LYS A 245 -5.87 14.61 22.06
N THR A 246 -6.96 13.92 21.69
CA THR A 246 -8.20 13.91 22.49
C THR A 246 -8.71 12.49 22.77
N SER A 247 -7.98 11.46 22.35
CA SER A 247 -8.37 10.05 22.50
C SER A 247 -7.13 9.13 22.46
N THR A 248 -7.29 7.84 22.72
CA THR A 248 -6.22 6.83 22.64
C THR A 248 -6.51 5.83 21.52
N TYR A 249 -5.54 4.98 21.17
CA TYR A 249 -5.66 3.96 20.11
C TYR A 249 -6.87 3.01 20.24
N PHE A 250 -7.31 2.72 21.47
CA PHE A 250 -8.36 1.74 21.75
C PHE A 250 -9.66 2.35 22.28
N ASN A 251 -9.75 3.68 22.40
CA ASN A 251 -10.95 4.36 22.85
C ASN A 251 -11.68 5.04 21.70
N LEU A 252 -12.99 5.26 21.85
CA LEU A 252 -13.78 6.06 20.91
C LEU A 252 -13.16 7.46 20.73
N CYS A 253 -13.24 7.98 19.50
CA CYS A 253 -12.77 9.34 19.20
C CYS A 253 -13.73 10.37 19.82
N SER A 254 -13.21 11.50 20.32
CA SER A 254 -14.07 12.57 20.86
C SER A 254 -15.00 13.17 19.81
N ALA A 255 -14.61 13.11 18.53
CA ALA A 255 -15.45 13.51 17.40
C ALA A 255 -16.48 12.43 17.00
N GLY A 256 -16.51 11.29 17.69
CA GLY A 256 -17.32 10.13 17.34
C GLY A 256 -16.85 9.43 16.06
N VAL A 257 -17.75 8.62 15.51
CA VAL A 257 -17.57 7.93 14.23
C VAL A 257 -17.90 8.89 13.09
N ALA A 258 -16.97 9.10 12.16
CA ALA A 258 -17.22 9.94 10.98
C ALA A 258 -18.29 9.30 10.08
N PRO A 259 -19.18 10.10 9.45
CA PRO A 259 -20.18 9.57 8.52
C PRO A 259 -19.53 8.96 7.26
N LYS A 260 -20.31 8.27 6.43
CA LYS A 260 -19.85 7.78 5.13
C LYS A 260 -19.34 8.94 4.27
N GLN A 261 -18.21 8.73 3.60
CA GLN A 261 -17.57 9.78 2.80
C GLN A 261 -18.36 10.03 1.52
N THR A 262 -18.64 11.31 1.25
CA THR A 262 -19.34 11.78 0.05
C THR A 262 -18.39 12.42 -0.98
N SER A 263 -17.09 12.46 -0.67
CA SER A 263 -16.04 12.98 -1.53
C SER A 263 -14.71 12.27 -1.23
N ILE A 264 -13.79 12.34 -2.20
CA ILE A 264 -12.44 11.80 -2.11
C ILE A 264 -11.48 12.98 -2.30
N PRO A 265 -10.47 13.15 -1.42
CA PRO A 265 -9.51 14.25 -1.55
C PRO A 265 -8.68 14.11 -2.84
N VAL A 266 -8.32 15.24 -3.43
CA VAL A 266 -7.36 15.26 -4.55
C VAL A 266 -5.96 15.12 -3.97
N TRP A 267 -5.27 14.05 -4.35
CA TRP A 267 -3.92 13.82 -3.88
C TRP A 267 -2.94 14.79 -4.54
N ARG A 268 -2.34 15.67 -3.73
CA ARG A 268 -1.21 16.51 -4.14
C ARG A 268 0.07 15.77 -3.82
N ARG A 269 0.64 15.10 -4.83
CA ARG A 269 1.96 14.48 -4.72
C ARG A 269 2.97 15.60 -4.44
N ARG A 270 3.78 15.44 -3.40
CA ARG A 270 4.94 16.29 -3.15
C ARG A 270 6.14 15.72 -3.89
#